data_AF-A0A431VKE8-F1
#
_entry.id   AF-A0A431VKE8-F1
#
_cell.length_a   1.000
_cell.length_b   1.000
_cell.length_c   1.000
_cell.angle_alpha   90.00
_cell.angle_beta   90.00
_cell.angle_gamma   90.00
#
_symmetry.space_group_name_H-M   'P 1'
#
loop_
_entity.id
_entity.type
_entity.pdbx_description
1 polymer ?
#
loop_
_entity_poly.entity_id
_entity_poly.type
_entity_poly.pdbx_seq_one_letter_code
_entity_poly.pdbx_strand_id
1 'polypeptide(L)'
;MAHGMGGGSGFGGHNGGWGDAGWGTTATTLAAGATTATGDTGFDVVTMNSAGGTITVSAIEYLIGGVGTDVVTLSAAGNTLSVRGIETLTGGAGTDVVFLAGFGNTIAVSGVETLVGCGGADTITITSGTVTALVNGGDTLTLAAANGADQVVLQDAGYRPYGDSNGYAQIANFQAGTDKIVVSGALRARVDDNSDGTIASAARATGAINLSTDEVVQLTTTVASLTDTDYASVRTALGSLSNSSKGADALVLATDGTNTGAYLIVDSNGDGTVAANEIRLLGLYTSTTGITASDLVYG
;
A
#
# COMPACT_ATOMS: atom_id res chain seq x y z
N MET A 1 -45.61 -34.71 -56.92
CA MET A 1 -44.76 -33.52 -57.06
C MET A 1 -44.18 -33.20 -55.70
N ALA A 2 -42.92 -32.81 -55.70
CA ALA A 2 -42.00 -32.82 -54.57
C ALA A 2 -42.16 -31.65 -53.59
N HIS A 3 -41.33 -31.73 -52.53
CA HIS A 3 -40.90 -30.70 -51.58
C HIS A 3 -41.84 -30.44 -50.40
N GLY A 4 -41.39 -30.41 -49.14
CA GLY A 4 -40.02 -30.37 -48.59
C GLY A 4 -40.09 -29.56 -47.29
N MET A 5 -39.69 -30.17 -46.18
CA MET A 5 -39.53 -29.47 -44.90
C MET A 5 -38.27 -28.60 -44.94
N GLY A 6 -38.35 -27.38 -44.40
CA GLY A 6 -37.20 -26.50 -44.20
C GLY A 6 -37.53 -25.46 -43.12
N GLY A 7 -36.89 -25.61 -41.95
CA GLY A 7 -37.13 -24.80 -40.77
C GLY A 7 -36.52 -23.40 -40.82
N GLY A 8 -37.06 -22.53 -39.98
CA GLY A 8 -36.54 -21.20 -39.68
C GLY A 8 -37.29 -20.59 -38.51
N SER A 9 -36.92 -20.94 -37.27
CA SER A 9 -37.36 -20.18 -36.10
C SER A 9 -36.44 -18.98 -35.94
N GLY A 10 -36.84 -17.87 -36.56
CA GLY A 10 -36.30 -16.56 -36.23
C GLY A 10 -36.76 -16.17 -34.83
N PHE A 11 -35.81 -15.87 -33.96
CA PHE A 11 -36.06 -15.02 -32.80
C PHE A 11 -35.46 -13.65 -33.08
N GLY A 12 -36.22 -12.86 -33.84
CA GLY A 12 -36.11 -11.42 -33.82
C GLY A 12 -36.76 -10.91 -32.54
N GLY A 13 -35.96 -10.33 -31.66
CA GLY A 13 -36.40 -9.70 -30.42
C GLY A 13 -35.48 -8.54 -30.09
N HIS A 14 -35.57 -7.47 -30.88
CA HIS A 14 -35.11 -6.16 -30.44
C HIS A 14 -35.98 -5.74 -29.26
N ASN A 15 -35.38 -5.61 -28.07
CA ASN A 15 -35.95 -4.80 -27.01
C ASN A 15 -34.89 -3.79 -26.60
N GLY A 16 -35.02 -2.57 -27.13
CA GLY A 16 -34.21 -1.44 -26.71
C GLY A 16 -34.59 -0.99 -25.30
N GLY A 17 -33.68 -0.23 -24.70
CA GLY A 17 -33.97 0.57 -23.52
C GLY A 17 -33.19 0.15 -22.30
N TRP A 18 -31.86 0.32 -22.32
CA TRP A 18 -31.11 1.21 -21.43
C TRP A 18 -29.99 1.77 -22.29
N GLY A 19 -29.83 3.09 -22.34
CA GLY A 19 -28.61 3.69 -22.87
C GLY A 19 -27.50 3.28 -21.91
N ASP A 20 -26.82 2.18 -22.23
CA ASP A 20 -25.46 1.96 -21.81
C ASP A 20 -24.72 3.24 -22.22
N ALA A 21 -24.40 4.08 -21.24
CA ALA A 21 -23.29 5.00 -21.39
C ALA A 21 -22.07 4.08 -21.49
N GLY A 22 -21.86 3.53 -22.68
CA GLY A 22 -20.80 2.60 -22.99
C GLY A 22 -19.52 3.28 -22.63
N TRP A 23 -18.99 2.93 -21.47
CA TRP A 23 -17.58 3.08 -21.20
C TRP A 23 -16.94 2.20 -22.26
N GLY A 24 -16.59 2.80 -23.41
CA GLY A 24 -15.92 2.12 -24.50
C GLY A 24 -14.69 1.47 -23.89
N THR A 25 -14.76 0.15 -23.73
CA THR A 25 -13.67 -0.64 -23.17
C THR A 25 -13.00 -1.31 -24.35
N THR A 26 -11.88 -0.74 -24.78
CA THR A 26 -11.07 -1.34 -25.84
C THR A 26 -10.13 -2.34 -25.18
N ALA A 27 -10.46 -3.63 -25.27
CA ALA A 27 -9.57 -4.70 -24.82
C ALA A 27 -8.67 -5.15 -25.98
N THR A 28 -7.37 -4.93 -25.85
CA THR A 28 -6.37 -5.25 -26.88
C THR A 28 -5.35 -6.25 -26.35
N THR A 29 -5.07 -7.32 -27.10
CA THR A 29 -3.91 -8.19 -26.85
C THR A 29 -2.81 -7.84 -27.85
N LEU A 30 -1.62 -7.53 -27.36
CA LEU A 30 -0.48 -7.20 -28.21
C LEU A 30 0.02 -8.42 -28.97
N ALA A 31 0.35 -8.24 -30.24
CA ALA A 31 1.04 -9.26 -31.03
C ALA A 31 2.47 -9.50 -30.50
N ALA A 32 3.01 -10.69 -30.78
CA ALA A 32 4.41 -10.98 -30.47
C ALA A 32 5.34 -9.98 -31.17
N GLY A 33 6.31 -9.44 -30.42
CA GLY A 33 7.26 -8.44 -30.92
C GLY A 33 6.75 -7.00 -30.93
N ALA A 34 5.55 -6.73 -30.40
CA ALA A 34 5.13 -5.35 -30.13
C ALA A 34 6.11 -4.67 -29.18
N THR A 35 6.48 -3.42 -29.48
CA THR A 35 7.39 -2.60 -28.66
C THR A 35 6.71 -1.35 -28.11
N THR A 36 5.48 -1.07 -28.53
CA THR A 36 4.70 0.08 -28.09
C THR A 36 3.23 -0.29 -27.97
N ALA A 37 2.53 0.30 -27.01
CA ALA A 37 1.08 0.29 -26.92
C ALA A 37 0.56 1.68 -26.55
N THR A 38 -0.46 2.13 -27.27
CA THR A 38 -1.10 3.42 -27.03
C THR A 38 -2.59 3.19 -26.99
N GLY A 39 -3.24 3.62 -25.91
CA GLY A 39 -4.70 3.59 -25.84
C GLY A 39 -5.34 4.71 -26.65
N ASP A 40 -6.65 4.68 -26.73
CA ASP A 40 -7.45 5.60 -27.51
C ASP A 40 -8.31 6.50 -26.61
N THR A 41 -9.53 6.81 -27.03
CA THR A 41 -10.46 7.57 -26.21
C THR A 41 -11.38 6.59 -25.51
N GLY A 42 -11.33 6.53 -24.19
CA GLY A 42 -12.17 5.61 -23.43
C GLY A 42 -11.39 5.02 -22.29
N PHE A 43 -11.76 3.81 -21.88
CA PHE A 43 -11.01 3.05 -20.90
C PHE A 43 -10.29 1.91 -21.64
N ASP A 44 -8.97 1.94 -21.63
CA ASP A 44 -8.14 1.00 -22.38
C ASP A 44 -7.63 -0.13 -21.49
N VAL A 45 -7.82 -1.36 -21.96
CA VAL A 45 -7.28 -2.57 -21.34
C VAL A 45 -6.32 -3.23 -22.31
N VAL A 46 -5.03 -3.25 -21.98
CA VAL A 46 -4.00 -3.88 -22.80
C VAL A 46 -3.45 -5.11 -22.10
N THR A 47 -3.36 -6.22 -22.84
CA THR A 47 -2.72 -7.46 -22.40
C THR A 47 -1.48 -7.72 -23.24
N MET A 48 -0.33 -7.91 -22.61
CA MET A 48 0.91 -8.31 -23.25
C MET A 48 0.81 -9.76 -23.73
N ASN A 49 1.65 -10.12 -24.71
CA ASN A 49 1.68 -11.48 -25.20
C ASN A 49 2.24 -12.43 -24.11
N SER A 50 1.90 -13.72 -24.18
CA SER A 50 2.28 -14.68 -23.13
C SER A 50 3.78 -14.91 -22.97
N ALA A 51 4.60 -14.62 -23.98
CA ALA A 51 6.05 -14.81 -23.93
C ALA A 51 6.78 -13.70 -23.15
N GLY A 52 6.06 -12.64 -22.76
CA GLY A 52 6.65 -11.43 -22.20
C GLY A 52 7.08 -10.44 -23.27
N GLY A 53 7.68 -9.34 -22.87
CA GLY A 53 8.24 -8.37 -23.80
C GLY A 53 8.70 -7.08 -23.14
N THR A 54 9.31 -6.22 -23.95
CA THR A 54 9.66 -4.86 -23.55
C THR A 54 8.82 -3.87 -24.35
N ILE A 55 7.95 -3.12 -23.67
CA ILE A 55 7.04 -2.18 -24.33
C ILE A 55 7.11 -0.78 -23.70
N THR A 56 6.91 0.24 -24.53
CA THR A 56 6.56 1.58 -24.06
C THR A 56 5.04 1.75 -24.13
N VAL A 57 4.43 2.25 -23.05
CA VAL A 57 2.98 2.45 -22.95
C VAL A 57 2.61 3.91 -22.77
N SER A 58 1.50 4.32 -23.36
CA SER A 58 0.95 5.68 -23.24
C SER A 58 -0.57 5.65 -23.26
N ALA A 59 -1.23 6.47 -22.44
CA ALA A 59 -2.69 6.61 -22.41
C ALA A 59 -3.41 5.25 -22.27
N ILE A 60 -3.00 4.43 -21.31
CA ILE A 60 -3.64 3.13 -21.00
C ILE A 60 -4.02 3.12 -19.53
N GLU A 61 -5.27 2.77 -19.20
CA GLU A 61 -5.74 2.72 -17.82
C GLU A 61 -5.46 1.37 -17.14
N TYR A 62 -5.43 0.28 -17.89
CA TYR A 62 -5.20 -1.06 -17.34
C TYR A 62 -4.25 -1.90 -18.21
N LEU A 63 -3.11 -2.27 -17.65
CA LEU A 63 -2.09 -3.08 -18.31
C LEU A 63 -1.91 -4.43 -17.63
N ILE A 64 -1.96 -5.50 -18.41
CA ILE A 64 -1.82 -6.88 -17.94
C ILE A 64 -0.61 -7.51 -18.64
N GLY A 65 0.35 -8.01 -17.88
CA GLY A 65 1.47 -8.78 -18.39
C GLY A 65 1.08 -10.17 -18.88
N GLY A 66 2.04 -10.80 -19.56
CA GLY A 66 1.99 -12.20 -19.95
C GLY A 66 2.47 -13.14 -18.85
N VAL A 67 3.00 -14.30 -19.26
CA VAL A 67 3.60 -15.31 -18.35
C VAL A 67 5.12 -15.20 -18.34
N GLY A 68 5.72 -14.77 -19.46
CA GLY A 68 7.13 -14.43 -19.53
C GLY A 68 7.43 -13.09 -18.88
N THR A 69 8.69 -12.67 -18.93
CA THR A 69 9.11 -11.41 -18.31
C THR A 69 8.61 -10.19 -19.08
N ASP A 70 7.87 -9.34 -18.39
CA ASP A 70 7.30 -8.10 -18.87
C ASP A 70 8.08 -6.88 -18.33
N VAL A 71 8.58 -6.07 -19.25
CA VAL A 71 9.31 -4.84 -18.98
C VAL A 71 8.55 -3.69 -19.63
N VAL A 72 8.05 -2.78 -18.81
CA VAL A 72 7.19 -1.68 -19.23
C VAL A 72 7.88 -0.36 -18.95
N THR A 73 7.89 0.53 -19.94
CA THR A 73 8.26 1.93 -19.77
C THR A 73 7.05 2.80 -20.01
N LEU A 74 6.72 3.69 -19.08
CA LEU A 74 5.66 4.67 -19.25
C LEU A 74 6.16 5.81 -20.14
N SER A 75 5.27 6.37 -20.96
CA SER A 75 5.60 7.50 -21.82
C SER A 75 5.95 8.75 -21.01
N ALA A 76 6.61 9.72 -21.64
CA ALA A 76 7.01 10.97 -20.98
C ALA A 76 5.87 11.98 -20.71
N ALA A 77 4.61 11.54 -20.80
CA ALA A 77 3.47 12.25 -20.24
C ALA A 77 3.25 11.79 -18.79
N GLY A 78 2.53 12.54 -17.95
CA GLY A 78 2.08 11.97 -16.68
C GLY A 78 1.07 10.84 -16.91
N ASN A 79 1.28 9.68 -16.27
CA ASN A 79 0.45 8.50 -16.45
C ASN A 79 -0.31 8.15 -15.17
N THR A 80 -1.53 7.64 -15.31
CA THR A 80 -2.29 7.04 -14.21
C THR A 80 -2.84 5.71 -14.69
N LEU A 81 -2.34 4.60 -14.15
CA LEU A 81 -2.73 3.26 -14.63
C LEU A 81 -2.71 2.20 -13.53
N SER A 82 -3.50 1.15 -13.74
CA SER A 82 -3.41 -0.10 -12.99
C SER A 82 -2.56 -1.12 -13.77
N VAL A 83 -1.69 -1.83 -13.07
CA VAL A 83 -0.84 -2.89 -13.67
C VAL A 83 -1.06 -4.22 -12.96
N ARG A 84 -0.92 -5.32 -13.72
CA ARG A 84 -0.95 -6.68 -13.18
C ARG A 84 0.10 -7.53 -13.89
N GLY A 85 0.88 -8.29 -13.12
CA GLY A 85 1.82 -9.27 -13.69
C GLY A 85 2.92 -8.62 -14.52
N ILE A 86 3.40 -7.44 -14.09
CA ILE A 86 4.52 -6.75 -14.72
C ILE A 86 5.73 -6.89 -13.79
N GLU A 87 6.86 -7.42 -14.30
CA GLU A 87 8.06 -7.63 -13.49
C GLU A 87 8.92 -6.36 -13.37
N THR A 88 8.95 -5.51 -14.39
CA THR A 88 9.72 -4.26 -14.37
C THR A 88 8.91 -3.11 -14.94
N LEU A 89 8.79 -2.04 -14.16
CA LEU A 89 8.09 -0.81 -14.54
C LEU A 89 9.00 0.40 -14.36
N THR A 90 9.25 1.12 -15.44
CA THR A 90 9.97 2.39 -15.44
C THR A 90 8.99 3.51 -15.79
N GLY A 91 8.82 4.46 -14.88
CA GLY A 91 8.09 5.70 -15.14
C GLY A 91 8.76 6.57 -16.18
N GLY A 92 7.99 7.47 -16.76
CA GLY A 92 8.43 8.46 -17.73
C GLY A 92 8.82 9.78 -17.06
N ALA A 93 8.89 10.83 -17.86
CA ALA A 93 8.77 12.18 -17.33
C ALA A 93 7.29 12.50 -17.04
N GLY A 94 7.02 13.40 -16.10
CA GLY A 94 5.66 13.72 -15.68
C GLY A 94 5.40 13.19 -14.28
N THR A 95 4.14 13.13 -13.87
CA THR A 95 3.74 12.48 -12.62
C THR A 95 3.08 11.16 -12.98
N ASP A 96 3.68 10.07 -12.49
CA ASP A 96 3.23 8.72 -12.69
C ASP A 96 2.59 8.16 -11.41
N VAL A 97 1.33 7.73 -11.55
CA VAL A 97 0.54 7.10 -10.51
C VAL A 97 0.20 5.68 -10.94
N VAL A 98 0.74 4.71 -10.22
CA VAL A 98 0.59 3.29 -10.53
C VAL A 98 -0.20 2.60 -9.42
N PHE A 99 -1.24 1.89 -9.81
CA PHE A 99 -1.97 0.98 -8.94
C PHE A 99 -1.54 -0.44 -9.24
N LEU A 100 -1.07 -1.18 -8.25
CA LEU A 100 -0.88 -2.63 -8.37
C LEU A 100 -2.25 -3.28 -8.25
N ALA A 101 -2.70 -3.99 -9.28
CA ALA A 101 -3.99 -4.66 -9.27
C ALA A 101 -4.07 -5.71 -8.14
N GLY A 102 -5.30 -6.06 -7.73
CA GLY A 102 -5.61 -6.84 -6.52
C GLY A 102 -5.15 -8.31 -6.42
N PHE A 103 -4.05 -8.69 -7.09
CA PHE A 103 -3.36 -9.97 -6.96
C PHE A 103 -1.97 -9.72 -6.35
N GLY A 104 -1.28 -10.75 -5.85
CA GLY A 104 0.11 -10.56 -5.43
C GLY A 104 1.02 -10.29 -6.63
N ASN A 105 1.71 -9.14 -6.62
CA ASN A 105 2.66 -8.73 -7.66
C ASN A 105 4.10 -8.91 -7.18
N THR A 106 5.04 -9.14 -8.10
CA THR A 106 6.48 -9.06 -7.82
C THR A 106 7.10 -8.14 -8.86
N ILE A 107 7.46 -6.92 -8.45
CA ILE A 107 7.75 -5.83 -9.38
C ILE A 107 8.96 -5.01 -8.95
N ALA A 108 9.83 -4.70 -9.91
CA ALA A 108 10.86 -3.68 -9.80
C ALA A 108 10.35 -2.38 -10.42
N VAL A 109 10.38 -1.29 -9.65
CA VAL A 109 9.86 0.02 -10.06
C VAL A 109 10.97 1.07 -10.05
N SER A 110 10.95 1.98 -11.02
CA SER A 110 11.81 3.17 -11.04
C SER A 110 11.05 4.36 -11.60
N GLY A 111 11.31 5.57 -11.08
CA GLY A 111 10.76 6.81 -11.66
C GLY A 111 9.24 6.93 -11.61
N VAL A 112 8.57 6.22 -10.70
CA VAL A 112 7.13 6.34 -10.45
C VAL A 112 6.93 7.13 -9.16
N GLU A 113 6.21 8.24 -9.23
CA GLU A 113 6.04 9.15 -8.09
C GLU A 113 5.05 8.62 -7.04
N THR A 114 3.99 7.93 -7.47
CA THR A 114 2.99 7.36 -6.55
C THR A 114 2.71 5.91 -6.90
N LEU A 115 2.91 5.03 -5.92
CA LEU A 115 2.64 3.60 -6.05
C LEU A 115 1.62 3.18 -5.00
N VAL A 116 0.53 2.56 -5.42
CA VAL A 116 -0.54 2.10 -4.54
C VAL A 116 -0.70 0.59 -4.70
N GLY A 117 -0.29 -0.16 -3.68
CA GLY A 117 -0.67 -1.57 -3.51
C GLY A 117 -2.18 -1.69 -3.31
N CYS A 118 -2.82 -2.63 -3.99
CA CYS A 118 -4.21 -2.99 -3.72
C CYS A 118 -4.25 -4.33 -2.96
N GLY A 119 -5.30 -5.13 -3.13
CA GLY A 119 -5.36 -6.45 -2.48
C GLY A 119 -4.26 -7.40 -2.98
N GLY A 120 -3.99 -8.46 -2.21
CA GLY A 120 -2.86 -9.36 -2.47
C GLY A 120 -1.65 -9.00 -1.62
N ALA A 121 -0.63 -9.86 -1.62
CA ALA A 121 0.65 -9.57 -1.00
C ALA A 121 1.65 -9.24 -2.11
N ASP A 122 2.07 -8.00 -2.18
CA ASP A 122 3.00 -7.49 -3.17
C ASP A 122 4.46 -7.57 -2.70
N THR A 123 5.38 -7.86 -3.61
CA THR A 123 6.83 -7.73 -3.40
C THR A 123 7.36 -6.66 -4.34
N ILE A 124 7.65 -5.49 -3.80
CA ILE A 124 7.97 -4.27 -4.53
C ILE A 124 9.43 -3.92 -4.25
N THR A 125 10.21 -3.71 -5.31
CA THR A 125 11.57 -3.17 -5.21
C THR A 125 11.66 -1.83 -5.93
N ILE A 126 11.88 -0.75 -5.18
CA ILE A 126 12.20 0.55 -5.76
C ILE A 126 13.68 0.56 -6.10
N THR A 127 14.00 0.79 -7.37
CA THR A 127 15.37 0.73 -7.88
C THR A 127 15.99 2.11 -8.05
N SER A 128 15.18 3.16 -8.27
CA SER A 128 15.60 4.57 -8.32
C SER A 128 14.41 5.53 -8.33
N GLY A 129 14.69 6.82 -8.13
CA GLY A 129 13.67 7.87 -7.99
C GLY A 129 13.20 8.01 -6.54
N THR A 130 12.30 8.96 -6.31
CA THR A 130 11.55 9.14 -5.06
C THR A 130 10.14 8.59 -5.23
N VAL A 131 9.61 7.89 -4.23
CA VAL A 131 8.25 7.35 -4.29
C VAL A 131 7.41 7.79 -3.10
N THR A 132 6.11 8.02 -3.33
CA THR A 132 5.08 7.92 -2.30
C THR A 132 4.38 6.57 -2.44
N ALA A 133 4.69 5.64 -1.54
CA ALA A 133 4.17 4.28 -1.56
C ALA A 133 3.05 4.10 -0.52
N LEU A 134 1.87 3.72 -0.99
CA LEU A 134 0.78 3.19 -0.17
C LEU A 134 0.83 1.68 -0.30
N VAL A 135 1.27 0.97 0.73
CA VAL A 135 1.31 -0.49 0.75
C VAL A 135 0.34 -1.03 1.81
N ASN A 136 -0.17 -2.23 1.58
CA ASN A 136 -1.16 -2.91 2.41
C ASN A 136 -0.54 -4.05 3.23
N GLY A 137 -1.38 -4.71 4.00
CA GLY A 137 -0.98 -5.79 4.89
C GLY A 137 -0.53 -7.03 4.14
N GLY A 138 0.71 -7.44 4.38
CA GLY A 138 1.35 -8.57 3.72
C GLY A 138 2.34 -8.16 2.62
N ASP A 139 2.36 -6.88 2.25
CA ASP A 139 3.29 -6.37 1.24
C ASP A 139 4.71 -6.30 1.78
N THR A 140 5.68 -6.47 0.89
CA THR A 140 7.10 -6.20 1.13
C THR A 140 7.55 -5.12 0.17
N LEU A 141 8.01 -3.99 0.70
CA LEU A 141 8.57 -2.87 -0.04
C LEU A 141 10.05 -2.73 0.29
N THR A 142 10.92 -2.80 -0.71
CA THR A 142 12.34 -2.47 -0.56
C THR A 142 12.61 -1.12 -1.22
N LEU A 143 12.99 -0.13 -0.42
CA LEU A 143 13.33 1.21 -0.91
C LEU A 143 14.74 1.24 -1.51
N ALA A 144 14.98 2.24 -2.36
CA ALA A 144 16.27 2.42 -3.01
C ALA A 144 17.28 3.02 -2.02
N ALA A 145 18.45 2.41 -1.88
CA ALA A 145 19.46 2.82 -0.88
C ALA A 145 20.14 4.19 -1.14
N ALA A 146 19.84 4.89 -2.24
CA ALA A 146 20.62 6.07 -2.66
C ALA A 146 19.83 7.21 -3.31
N ASN A 147 18.50 7.27 -3.24
CA ASN A 147 17.75 8.30 -3.97
C ASN A 147 16.58 8.89 -3.19
N GLY A 148 16.75 10.15 -2.78
CA GLY A 148 15.68 11.08 -2.41
C GLY A 148 14.86 10.71 -1.17
N ALA A 149 13.93 11.60 -0.81
CA ALA A 149 13.08 11.43 0.36
C ALA A 149 11.86 10.59 -0.02
N ASP A 150 11.92 9.29 0.22
CA ASP A 150 10.78 8.40 0.00
C ASP A 150 9.72 8.61 1.07
N GLN A 151 8.46 8.36 0.72
CA GLN A 151 7.33 8.44 1.61
C GLN A 151 6.60 7.10 1.63
N VAL A 152 6.45 6.52 2.82
CA VAL A 152 5.61 5.33 3.03
C VAL A 152 4.38 5.74 3.82
N VAL A 153 3.21 5.60 3.22
CA VAL A 153 1.95 5.95 3.87
C VAL A 153 1.48 4.79 4.74
N LEU A 154 1.29 5.06 6.02
CA LEU A 154 0.66 4.11 6.94
C LEU A 154 -0.83 4.03 6.66
N GLN A 155 -1.32 2.81 6.44
CA GLN A 155 -2.73 2.54 6.23
C GLN A 155 -3.30 1.78 7.43
N ASP A 156 -4.48 2.20 7.89
CA ASP A 156 -5.31 1.45 8.85
C ASP A 156 -6.40 0.62 8.16
N ALA A 157 -6.73 0.96 6.89
CA ALA A 157 -7.76 0.27 6.12
C ALA A 157 -7.23 -1.04 5.51
N GLY A 158 -8.02 -2.12 5.62
CA GLY A 158 -7.74 -3.40 4.93
C GLY A 158 -6.94 -4.44 5.73
N TYR A 159 -6.59 -4.15 6.98
CA TYR A 159 -5.83 -5.07 7.83
C TYR A 159 -6.71 -5.97 8.70
N ARG A 160 -6.11 -7.12 9.05
CA ARG A 160 -6.67 -8.22 9.85
C ARG A 160 -7.05 -7.77 11.28
N PRO A 161 -7.75 -8.62 12.06
CA PRO A 161 -8.14 -8.29 13.43
C PRO A 161 -6.95 -7.87 14.30
N TYR A 162 -7.22 -7.05 15.32
CA TYR A 162 -6.22 -6.73 16.35
C TYR A 162 -5.60 -8.02 16.93
N GLY A 163 -4.30 -8.00 17.19
CA GLY A 163 -3.55 -9.14 17.72
C GLY A 163 -3.00 -10.15 16.71
N ASP A 164 -3.34 -10.07 15.41
CA ASP A 164 -2.71 -10.93 14.39
C ASP A 164 -1.29 -10.43 14.07
N SER A 165 -0.27 -11.16 14.54
CA SER A 165 1.14 -10.88 14.25
C SER A 165 1.58 -11.30 12.84
N ASN A 166 0.65 -11.41 11.88
CA ASN A 166 0.91 -11.68 10.47
C ASN A 166 0.19 -10.68 9.56
N GLY A 167 0.68 -10.56 8.32
CA GLY A 167 0.00 -9.78 7.29
C GLY A 167 0.13 -8.28 7.49
N TYR A 168 1.28 -7.82 7.97
CA TYR A 168 1.65 -6.40 7.98
C TYR A 168 2.58 -6.04 6.81
N ALA A 169 2.64 -4.76 6.47
CA ALA A 169 3.60 -4.26 5.50
C ALA A 169 5.02 -4.33 6.07
N GLN A 170 5.96 -4.83 5.28
CA GLN A 170 7.38 -4.89 5.59
C GLN A 170 8.14 -3.92 4.69
N ILE A 171 8.85 -2.98 5.28
CA ILE A 171 9.60 -1.93 4.57
C ILE A 171 11.07 -2.12 4.87
N ALA A 172 11.85 -2.42 3.84
CA ALA A 172 13.30 -2.54 3.92
C ALA A 172 13.99 -1.30 3.35
N ASN A 173 15.23 -1.05 3.82
CA ASN A 173 16.08 0.07 3.42
C ASN A 173 15.51 1.45 3.71
N PHE A 174 14.66 1.59 4.73
CA PHE A 174 14.20 2.91 5.16
C PHE A 174 15.39 3.74 5.69
N GLN A 175 15.51 4.98 5.25
CA GLN A 175 16.59 5.90 5.59
C GLN A 175 16.09 6.95 6.57
N ALA A 176 16.21 6.67 7.87
CA ALA A 176 15.78 7.63 8.90
C ALA A 176 16.44 9.01 8.70
N GLY A 177 15.70 10.07 8.95
CA GLY A 177 16.06 11.46 8.69
C GLY A 177 15.79 11.92 7.25
N THR A 178 15.74 11.01 6.27
CA THR A 178 15.52 11.32 4.85
C THR A 178 14.14 10.86 4.40
N ASP A 179 13.85 9.58 4.56
CA ASP A 179 12.56 9.00 4.25
C ASP A 179 11.54 9.36 5.33
N LYS A 180 10.27 9.38 4.96
CA LYS A 180 9.17 9.72 5.86
C LYS A 180 8.09 8.66 5.90
N ILE A 181 7.52 8.50 7.07
CA ILE A 181 6.32 7.72 7.33
C ILE A 181 5.15 8.69 7.35
N VAL A 182 4.22 8.56 6.41
CA VAL A 182 3.08 9.47 6.30
C VAL A 182 1.92 8.90 7.09
N VAL A 183 1.45 9.66 8.07
CA VAL A 183 0.20 9.40 8.80
C VAL A 183 -0.87 10.33 8.22
N SER A 184 -1.89 9.76 7.59
CA SER A 184 -2.90 10.54 6.87
C SER A 184 -4.31 9.95 6.99
N GLY A 185 -5.30 10.69 6.49
CA GLY A 185 -6.69 10.24 6.39
C GLY A 185 -7.29 9.79 7.72
N ALA A 186 -7.95 8.63 7.72
CA ALA A 186 -8.62 8.09 8.89
C ALA A 186 -7.67 7.77 10.05
N LEU A 187 -6.44 7.32 9.76
CA LEU A 187 -5.45 7.05 10.81
C LEU A 187 -5.04 8.35 11.50
N ARG A 188 -4.79 9.42 10.74
CA ARG A 188 -4.47 10.73 11.31
C ARG A 188 -5.61 11.27 12.17
N ALA A 189 -6.84 11.24 11.65
CA ALA A 189 -8.01 11.72 12.38
C ALA A 189 -8.30 10.90 13.66
N ARG A 190 -7.89 9.62 13.66
CA ARG A 190 -7.99 8.75 14.83
C ARG A 190 -6.99 9.14 15.91
N VAL A 191 -5.73 9.36 15.55
CA VAL A 191 -4.67 9.66 16.54
C VAL A 191 -4.64 11.13 16.98
N ASP A 192 -5.31 12.04 16.26
CA ASP A 192 -5.54 13.44 16.65
C ASP A 192 -6.72 13.52 17.65
N ASP A 193 -6.51 12.98 18.85
CA ASP A 193 -7.54 12.79 19.87
C ASP A 193 -8.11 14.11 20.37
N ASN A 194 -7.31 15.18 20.36
CA ASN A 194 -7.74 16.50 20.81
C ASN A 194 -8.36 17.35 19.68
N SER A 195 -8.25 16.89 18.43
CA SER A 195 -8.76 17.55 17.22
C SER A 195 -8.26 18.99 17.04
N ASP A 196 -7.07 19.31 17.55
CA ASP A 196 -6.42 20.61 17.37
C ASP A 196 -5.67 20.72 16.03
N GLY A 197 -5.60 19.61 15.29
CA GLY A 197 -4.99 19.52 13.97
C GLY A 197 -3.48 19.30 14.00
N THR A 198 -2.86 19.30 15.18
CA THR A 198 -1.46 18.95 15.41
C THR A 198 -1.35 17.54 15.94
N ILE A 199 -0.22 16.87 15.67
CA ILE A 199 0.06 15.55 16.25
C ILE A 199 1.19 15.69 17.26
N ALA A 200 0.86 15.54 18.54
CA ALA A 200 1.77 15.57 19.66
C ALA A 200 2.59 14.28 19.70
N SER A 201 3.88 14.39 19.35
CA SER A 201 4.81 13.28 19.47
C SER A 201 5.69 13.39 20.72
N ALA A 202 5.92 12.27 21.39
CA ALA A 202 6.76 12.24 22.57
C ALA A 202 7.52 10.92 22.75
N ALA A 203 8.73 11.01 23.29
CA ALA A 203 9.46 9.84 23.76
C ALA A 203 8.96 9.43 25.15
N ARG A 204 8.63 8.14 25.32
CA ARG A 204 8.11 7.58 26.58
C ARG A 204 8.85 6.32 26.98
N ALA A 205 9.15 6.21 28.27
CA ALA A 205 9.60 4.96 28.87
C ALA A 205 8.41 4.03 29.15
N THR A 206 8.71 2.78 29.50
CA THR A 206 7.70 1.79 29.90
C THR A 206 6.84 2.31 31.05
N GLY A 207 5.52 2.19 30.90
CA GLY A 207 4.53 2.62 31.89
C GLY A 207 4.29 4.14 31.95
N ALA A 208 4.88 4.91 31.03
CA ALA A 208 4.82 6.38 31.05
C ALA A 208 3.86 6.97 30.00
N ILE A 209 3.20 6.13 29.20
CA ILE A 209 2.27 6.59 28.15
C ILE A 209 1.00 7.15 28.79
N ASN A 210 0.56 8.29 28.30
CA ASN A 210 -0.66 8.97 28.71
C ASN A 210 -1.62 9.09 27.53
N LEU A 211 -2.65 8.23 27.47
CA LEU A 211 -3.61 8.17 26.35
C LEU A 211 -4.58 9.37 26.28
N SER A 212 -4.44 10.37 27.16
CA SER A 212 -5.18 11.64 27.03
C SER A 212 -4.39 12.75 26.35
N THR A 213 -3.09 12.56 26.12
CA THR A 213 -2.19 13.59 25.58
C THR A 213 -1.18 13.06 24.57
N ASP A 214 -0.83 11.78 24.65
CA ASP A 214 0.15 11.17 23.77
C ASP A 214 -0.56 10.60 22.54
N GLU A 215 -0.38 11.27 21.42
CA GLU A 215 -0.96 10.86 20.13
C GLU A 215 0.00 9.97 19.35
N VAL A 216 1.28 10.38 19.34
CA VAL A 216 2.39 9.58 18.81
C VAL A 216 3.43 9.36 19.90
N VAL A 217 3.74 8.11 20.19
CA VAL A 217 4.74 7.73 21.18
C VAL A 217 5.91 7.05 20.51
N GLN A 218 7.13 7.50 20.82
CA GLN A 218 8.34 6.70 20.60
C GLN A 218 8.75 6.03 21.90
N LEU A 219 8.72 4.69 21.93
CA LEU A 219 9.23 3.95 23.08
C LEU A 219 10.75 4.10 23.17
N THR A 220 11.24 4.48 24.35
CA THR A 220 12.68 4.60 24.62
C THR A 220 13.32 3.26 25.00
N THR A 221 12.49 2.27 25.35
CA THR A 221 12.94 0.92 25.72
C THR A 221 12.98 0.05 24.48
N THR A 222 14.11 -0.58 24.22
CA THR A 222 14.22 -1.61 23.18
C THR A 222 13.35 -2.81 23.52
N VAL A 223 12.59 -3.31 22.54
CA VAL A 223 11.77 -4.52 22.67
C VAL A 223 12.55 -5.76 22.23
N ALA A 224 12.28 -6.91 22.86
CA ALA A 224 12.95 -8.16 22.50
C ALA A 224 12.48 -8.71 21.13
N SER A 225 11.22 -8.47 20.79
CA SER A 225 10.61 -8.84 19.52
C SER A 225 9.49 -7.85 19.19
N LEU A 226 9.34 -7.56 17.90
CA LEU A 226 8.26 -6.71 17.37
C LEU A 226 7.05 -7.54 16.90
N THR A 227 7.20 -8.85 16.73
CA THR A 227 6.22 -9.69 16.03
C THR A 227 5.98 -11.02 16.73
N ASP A 228 6.31 -11.11 18.02
CA ASP A 228 6.00 -12.29 18.81
C ASP A 228 4.48 -12.47 18.97
N THR A 229 4.06 -13.67 19.36
CA THR A 229 2.64 -13.99 19.53
C THR A 229 1.96 -12.96 20.44
N ASP A 230 0.83 -12.45 19.95
CA ASP A 230 0.03 -11.41 20.58
C ASP A 230 0.77 -10.08 20.84
N TYR A 231 1.99 -9.91 20.30
CA TYR A 231 2.88 -8.79 20.58
C TYR A 231 3.30 -8.68 22.06
N ALA A 232 3.48 -9.81 22.74
CA ALA A 232 3.77 -9.86 24.18
C ALA A 232 4.98 -8.99 24.60
N SER A 233 6.04 -8.96 23.79
CA SER A 233 7.24 -8.15 24.04
C SER A 233 6.93 -6.65 23.97
N VAL A 234 6.16 -6.22 22.97
CA VAL A 234 5.75 -4.82 22.82
C VAL A 234 4.81 -4.41 23.96
N ARG A 235 3.81 -5.22 24.28
CA ARG A 235 2.89 -4.96 25.41
C ARG A 235 3.62 -4.85 26.74
N THR A 236 4.64 -5.67 26.97
CA THR A 236 5.49 -5.56 28.16
C THR A 236 6.25 -4.23 28.19
N ALA A 237 6.76 -3.78 27.04
CA ALA A 237 7.48 -2.51 26.95
C ALA A 237 6.56 -1.28 27.02
N LEU A 238 5.28 -1.39 26.62
CA LEU A 238 4.25 -0.37 26.85
C LEU A 238 4.00 -0.23 28.36
N GLY A 239 3.80 -1.35 29.07
CA GLY A 239 3.43 -1.35 30.48
C GLY A 239 2.01 -0.85 30.71
N SER A 240 1.74 -0.27 31.88
CA SER A 240 0.46 0.36 32.19
C SER A 240 0.33 1.71 31.49
N LEU A 241 -0.88 2.03 31.04
CA LEU A 241 -1.23 3.29 30.39
C LEU A 241 -1.97 4.19 31.39
N SER A 242 -1.60 5.47 31.41
CA SER A 242 -2.20 6.47 32.29
C SER A 242 -3.28 7.27 31.58
N ASN A 243 -4.26 7.77 32.36
CA ASN A 243 -5.43 8.53 31.89
C ASN A 243 -6.16 7.87 30.70
N SER A 244 -6.19 6.54 30.69
CA SER A 244 -6.93 5.80 29.68
C SER A 244 -8.44 5.94 29.91
N SER A 245 -9.18 5.86 28.82
CA SER A 245 -10.63 5.72 28.79
C SER A 245 -11.00 4.74 27.69
N LYS A 246 -12.27 4.30 27.69
CA LYS A 246 -12.73 3.32 26.70
C LYS A 246 -12.58 3.86 25.28
N GLY A 247 -11.76 3.18 24.48
CA GLY A 247 -11.47 3.51 23.09
C GLY A 247 -10.33 4.50 22.90
N ALA A 248 -9.64 4.92 23.96
CA ALA A 248 -8.47 5.80 23.87
C ALA A 248 -7.34 5.09 23.11
N ASP A 249 -6.61 5.85 22.29
CA ASP A 249 -5.65 5.27 21.38
C ASP A 249 -4.37 6.11 21.22
N ALA A 250 -3.36 5.49 20.62
CA ALA A 250 -2.12 6.16 20.26
C ALA A 250 -1.41 5.38 19.16
N LEU A 251 -0.61 6.08 18.35
CA LEU A 251 0.36 5.46 17.46
C LEU A 251 1.70 5.32 18.18
N VAL A 252 2.20 4.10 18.31
CA VAL A 252 3.44 3.80 19.02
C VAL A 252 4.51 3.29 18.07
N LEU A 253 5.68 3.90 18.11
CA LEU A 253 6.91 3.41 17.49
C LEU A 253 7.70 2.61 18.53
N ALA A 254 7.90 1.33 18.28
CA ALA A 254 8.73 0.45 19.11
C ALA A 254 9.90 -0.09 18.29
N THR A 255 11.09 -0.22 18.89
CA THR A 255 12.29 -0.70 18.18
C THR A 255 12.93 -1.89 18.89
N ASP A 256 13.41 -2.87 18.12
CA ASP A 256 14.27 -3.96 18.60
C ASP A 256 15.77 -3.63 18.49
N GLY A 257 16.10 -2.40 18.09
CA GLY A 257 17.45 -1.91 17.84
C GLY A 257 17.87 -1.93 16.37
N THR A 258 17.19 -2.69 15.50
CA THR A 258 17.45 -2.75 14.05
C THR A 258 16.21 -2.42 13.23
N ASN A 259 15.05 -2.87 13.70
CA ASN A 259 13.76 -2.64 13.12
C ASN A 259 12.94 -1.71 14.01
N THR A 260 11.96 -1.05 13.40
CA THR A 260 10.95 -0.24 14.09
C THR A 260 9.57 -0.68 13.62
N GLY A 261 8.71 -1.07 14.55
CA GLY A 261 7.30 -1.32 14.28
C GLY A 261 6.47 -0.09 14.62
N ALA A 262 5.55 0.28 13.73
CA ALA A 262 4.52 1.28 13.98
C ALA A 262 3.21 0.58 14.38
N TYR A 263 2.78 0.75 15.62
CA TYR A 263 1.62 0.08 16.20
C TYR A 263 0.50 1.06 16.48
N LEU A 264 -0.72 0.71 16.08
CA LEU A 264 -1.91 1.33 16.66
C LEU A 264 -2.27 0.56 17.93
N ILE A 265 -2.32 1.25 19.06
CA ILE A 265 -2.87 0.72 20.31
C ILE A 265 -4.22 1.35 20.58
N VAL A 266 -5.19 0.57 21.04
CA VAL A 266 -6.53 1.04 21.39
C VAL A 266 -6.96 0.35 22.67
N ASP A 267 -6.97 1.06 23.79
CA ASP A 267 -7.52 0.54 25.04
C ASP A 267 -9.05 0.49 24.94
N SER A 268 -9.56 -0.63 24.45
CA SER A 268 -10.95 -0.80 24.06
C SER A 268 -11.90 -0.91 25.26
N ASN A 269 -11.36 -1.15 26.45
CA ASN A 269 -12.11 -1.40 27.67
C ASN A 269 -11.86 -0.31 28.75
N GLY A 270 -10.81 0.51 28.60
CA GLY A 270 -10.43 1.61 29.49
C GLY A 270 -9.76 1.17 30.78
N ASP A 271 -9.15 -0.01 30.84
CA ASP A 271 -8.52 -0.56 32.04
C ASP A 271 -7.07 -0.11 32.26
N GLY A 272 -6.51 0.66 31.32
CA GLY A 272 -5.14 1.16 31.39
C GLY A 272 -4.10 0.09 31.10
N THR A 273 -4.47 -1.00 30.43
CA THR A 273 -3.57 -2.04 29.94
C THR A 273 -3.80 -2.28 28.45
N VAL A 274 -2.88 -3.01 27.81
CA VAL A 274 -3.02 -3.41 26.41
C VAL A 274 -3.13 -4.91 26.33
N ALA A 275 -4.31 -5.40 25.98
CA ALA A 275 -4.56 -6.80 25.65
C ALA A 275 -4.09 -7.14 24.22
N ALA A 276 -4.07 -8.43 23.89
CA ALA A 276 -3.68 -8.92 22.56
C ALA A 276 -4.54 -8.29 21.44
N ASN A 277 -5.84 -8.15 21.69
CA ASN A 277 -6.83 -7.60 20.76
C ASN A 277 -6.92 -6.07 20.80
N GLU A 278 -5.95 -5.39 21.42
CA GLU A 278 -5.90 -3.94 21.59
C GLU A 278 -4.64 -3.32 20.95
N ILE A 279 -3.89 -4.13 20.22
CA ILE A 279 -2.67 -3.74 19.53
C ILE A 279 -2.67 -4.28 18.10
N ARG A 280 -2.18 -3.47 17.17
CA ARG A 280 -2.05 -3.81 15.75
C ARG A 280 -0.77 -3.24 15.19
N LEU A 281 0.05 -4.06 14.54
CA LEU A 281 1.20 -3.61 13.76
C LEU A 281 0.73 -3.14 12.38
N LEU A 282 0.94 -1.86 12.07
CA LEU A 282 0.59 -1.27 10.77
C LEU A 282 1.70 -1.45 9.73
N GLY A 283 2.96 -1.32 10.18
CA GLY A 283 4.14 -1.51 9.33
C GLY A 283 5.40 -1.81 10.14
N LEU A 284 6.24 -2.69 9.61
CA LEU A 284 7.56 -3.03 10.15
C LEU A 284 8.64 -2.45 9.23
N TYR A 285 9.51 -1.62 9.78
CA TYR A 285 10.52 -0.88 9.04
C TYR A 285 11.91 -1.31 9.46
N THR A 286 12.75 -1.73 8.52
CA THR A 286 14.18 -1.98 8.73
C THR A 286 14.97 -0.76 8.29
N SER A 287 15.79 -0.24 9.20
CA SER A 287 16.68 0.89 8.94
C SER A 287 18.05 0.66 9.59
N THR A 288 19.10 1.23 9.00
CA THR A 288 20.45 1.18 9.58
C THR A 288 20.60 2.10 10.79
N THR A 289 19.71 3.09 10.91
CA THR A 289 19.62 4.03 12.03
C THR A 289 18.21 3.98 12.61
N GLY A 290 18.06 4.19 13.92
CA GLY A 290 16.73 4.13 14.55
C GLY A 290 15.75 5.16 13.97
N ILE A 291 14.56 4.70 13.59
CA ILE A 291 13.45 5.56 13.17
C ILE A 291 12.86 6.24 14.41
N THR A 292 12.53 7.51 14.27
CA THR A 292 12.02 8.35 15.36
C THR A 292 10.71 9.02 14.98
N ALA A 293 10.05 9.65 15.95
CA ALA A 293 8.86 10.45 15.64
C ALA A 293 9.12 11.61 14.65
N SER A 294 10.38 12.06 14.50
CA SER A 294 10.75 13.10 13.51
C SER A 294 10.75 12.59 12.06
N ASP A 295 10.66 11.27 11.88
CA ASP A 295 10.50 10.62 10.58
C ASP A 295 9.03 10.48 10.18
N LEU A 296 8.10 10.85 11.06
CA LEU A 296 6.69 10.91 10.72
C LEU A 296 6.34 12.28 10.13
N VAL A 297 5.47 12.27 9.13
CA VAL A 297 4.81 13.47 8.60
C VAL A 297 3.31 13.27 8.62
N TYR A 298 2.59 14.36 8.87
CA TYR A 298 1.15 14.35 9.10
C TYR A 298 0.47 15.04 7.91
N GLY A 299 -0.21 14.23 7.09
CA GLY A 299 -0.86 14.66 5.83
C GLY A 299 -2.28 15.17 5.97
#